data_AF-A0AAW0C6W9-F1
#
_entry.id   AF-A0AAW0C6W9-F1
#
_cell.length_a   1.000
_cell.length_b   1.000
_cell.length_c   1.000
_cell.angle_alpha   90.00
_cell.angle_beta   90.00
_cell.angle_gamma   90.00
#
_symmetry.space_group_name_H-M   'P 1'
#
loop_
_entity.id
_entity.type
_entity.pdbx_description
1 polymer ?
#
loop_
_entity_poly.entity_id
_entity_poly.type
_entity_poly.pdbx_seq_one_letter_code
_entity_poly.pdbx_strand_id
1 'polypeptide(L)'
;MLDGYLAPTEQQRLGYINWLHVYAKDRCKIPVRMAELVDIYAHCRAFNVYGTLVRYETDTLYDVFEPTYIRPALLLDENLGHLIFGNTVWSELGGQISNETDALTLYFREQGLLNQPTFLRPAHYSSLFLSDEEFSSHSLPHRKIHTYRNDKQLWSITEFLSIHEGVDVIADSADPIPITGDERKRMLFSYIVKNTKKVAIGPLEYCGNSSPAVPCYGDPTLSEHYAERDLKTRLMPASVKGQRRPELSEAATDKLQSQLAQVAASRKRVRVEDKENTDGVVPGKVKKRRLSADQRLALSIQN
;
A
#
# COMPACT_ATOMS: atom_id res chain seq x y z
N MET A 1 3.99 -14.56 -27.00
CA MET A 1 3.70 -15.10 -25.66
C MET A 1 4.87 -15.97 -25.24
N LEU A 2 5.74 -15.51 -24.34
CA LEU A 2 6.73 -16.36 -23.68
C LEU A 2 6.13 -16.80 -22.34
N ASP A 3 5.97 -18.10 -22.15
CA ASP A 3 5.90 -18.71 -20.82
C ASP A 3 4.80 -18.24 -19.84
N GLY A 4 3.64 -17.79 -20.29
CA GLY A 4 2.44 -17.62 -19.42
C GLY A 4 2.58 -16.58 -18.30
N TYR A 5 3.64 -15.78 -18.28
CA TYR A 5 3.72 -14.59 -17.45
C TYR A 5 3.54 -13.37 -18.35
N LEU A 6 2.41 -12.68 -18.20
CA LEU A 6 2.23 -11.37 -18.83
C LEU A 6 2.92 -10.35 -17.93
N ALA A 7 4.10 -9.88 -18.35
CA ALA A 7 4.66 -8.66 -17.78
C ALA A 7 3.63 -7.54 -17.99
N PRO A 8 3.35 -6.70 -16.97
CA PRO A 8 2.38 -5.64 -17.11
C PRO A 8 2.80 -4.69 -18.22
N THR A 9 1.84 -4.28 -19.06
CA THR A 9 2.11 -3.30 -20.10
C THR A 9 2.51 -1.97 -19.48
N GLU A 10 3.20 -1.12 -20.23
CA GLU A 10 3.53 0.24 -19.78
C GLU A 10 2.27 0.98 -19.27
N GLN A 11 1.14 0.84 -19.98
CA GLN A 11 -0.12 1.45 -19.58
C GLN A 11 -0.66 0.91 -18.24
N GLN A 12 -0.59 -0.40 -18.01
CA GLN A 12 -0.98 -1.00 -16.74
C GLN A 12 -0.10 -0.51 -15.59
N ARG A 13 1.22 -0.45 -15.81
CA ARG A 13 2.19 0.07 -14.85
C ARG A 13 1.87 1.53 -14.53
N LEU A 14 1.68 2.37 -15.55
CA LEU A 14 1.30 3.77 -15.37
C LEU A 14 -0.05 3.94 -14.67
N GLY A 15 -1.02 3.04 -14.87
CA GLY A 15 -2.28 3.05 -14.13
C GLY A 15 -2.11 2.81 -12.63
N TYR A 16 -1.09 2.04 -12.23
CA TYR A 16 -0.80 1.76 -10.82
C TYR A 16 -0.42 3.01 -10.02
N ILE A 17 0.15 4.04 -10.68
CA ILE A 17 0.51 5.30 -10.00
C ILE A 17 -0.70 5.99 -9.34
N ASN A 18 -1.91 5.72 -9.82
CA ASN A 18 -3.15 6.28 -9.28
C ASN A 18 -3.51 5.68 -7.91
N TRP A 19 -2.99 4.49 -7.60
CA TRP A 19 -3.15 3.82 -6.30
C TRP A 19 -2.15 4.29 -5.26
N LEU A 20 -1.10 4.99 -5.69
CA LEU A 20 -0.12 5.59 -4.80
C LEU A 20 -0.61 6.95 -4.36
N HIS A 21 -0.51 7.22 -3.06
CA HIS A 21 -0.87 8.52 -2.55
C HIS A 21 0.21 9.57 -2.88
N VAL A 22 1.40 9.43 -2.30
CA VAL A 22 2.49 10.43 -2.39
C VAL A 22 3.73 9.90 -3.12
N TYR A 23 4.04 8.61 -2.98
CA TYR A 23 5.31 8.05 -3.45
C TYR A 23 5.53 8.18 -4.96
N ALA A 24 6.73 8.61 -5.36
CA ALA A 24 7.20 8.69 -6.74
C ALA A 24 6.30 9.49 -7.71
N LYS A 25 5.48 10.39 -7.18
CA LYS A 25 4.58 11.26 -7.94
C LYS A 25 5.12 12.68 -8.01
N ASP A 26 4.77 13.38 -9.08
CA ASP A 26 5.11 14.80 -9.20
C ASP A 26 4.15 15.68 -8.37
N ARG A 27 2.87 15.31 -8.42
CA ARG A 27 1.76 15.96 -7.73
C ARG A 27 0.78 14.90 -7.22
N CYS A 28 0.08 15.18 -6.14
CA CYS A 28 -1.03 14.36 -5.65
C CYS A 28 -2.31 15.20 -5.53
N LYS A 29 -3.46 14.56 -5.74
CA LYS A 29 -4.75 15.11 -5.33
C LYS A 29 -4.94 14.82 -3.85
N ILE A 30 -5.32 15.82 -3.08
CA ILE A 30 -5.62 15.69 -1.65
C ILE A 30 -6.92 16.42 -1.33
N PRO A 31 -7.63 16.07 -0.25
CA PRO A 31 -8.82 16.78 0.20
C PRO A 31 -8.60 18.27 0.39
N VAL A 32 -9.64 19.07 0.14
CA VAL A 32 -9.59 20.54 0.21
C VAL A 32 -9.06 21.00 1.58
N ARG A 33 -9.61 20.49 2.68
CA ARG A 33 -9.16 20.85 4.03
C ARG A 33 -7.70 20.48 4.30
N MET A 34 -7.22 19.34 3.78
CA MET A 34 -5.80 18.96 3.90
C MET A 34 -4.92 19.91 3.07
N ALA A 35 -5.39 20.33 1.90
CA ALA A 35 -4.69 21.26 1.03
C ALA A 35 -4.54 22.65 1.66
N GLU A 36 -5.55 23.12 2.38
CA GLU A 36 -5.48 24.35 3.18
C GLU A 36 -4.42 24.25 4.28
N LEU A 37 -4.32 23.11 4.98
CA LEU A 37 -3.25 22.89 5.97
C LEU A 37 -1.86 22.89 5.32
N VAL A 38 -1.70 22.30 4.13
CA VAL A 38 -0.44 22.38 3.36
C VAL A 38 -0.09 23.83 3.03
N ASP A 39 -1.08 24.63 2.62
CA ASP A 39 -0.86 26.03 2.24
C ASP A 39 -0.50 26.89 3.46
N ILE A 40 -1.18 26.68 4.61
CA ILE A 40 -0.84 27.30 5.89
C ILE A 40 0.59 26.94 6.30
N TYR A 41 0.93 25.65 6.25
CA TYR A 41 2.28 25.17 6.57
C TYR A 41 3.35 25.83 5.70
N ALA A 42 3.11 25.90 4.38
CA ALA A 42 4.01 26.56 3.44
C ALA A 42 4.13 28.07 3.69
N HIS A 43 3.02 28.73 4.06
CA HIS A 43 3.02 30.13 4.44
C HIS A 43 3.87 30.37 5.70
N CYS A 44 3.64 29.63 6.79
CA CYS A 44 4.42 29.74 8.02
C CYS A 44 5.93 29.56 7.77
N ARG A 45 6.30 28.62 6.88
CA ARG A 45 7.69 28.44 6.43
C ARG A 45 8.26 29.69 5.76
N ALA A 46 7.51 30.28 4.83
CA ALA A 46 7.95 31.43 4.04
C ALA A 46 8.15 32.70 4.87
N PHE A 47 7.50 32.84 6.04
CA PHE A 47 7.71 33.96 6.94
C PHE A 47 8.96 33.80 7.82
N ASN A 48 9.49 32.58 7.95
CA ASN A 48 10.65 32.32 8.81
C ASN A 48 11.99 32.26 8.05
N VAL A 49 12.20 33.20 7.12
CA VAL A 49 13.42 33.24 6.28
C VAL A 49 14.69 33.53 7.07
N TYR A 50 14.58 33.99 8.33
CA TYR A 50 15.70 34.51 9.11
C TYR A 50 15.94 33.84 10.47
N GLY A 51 15.20 32.78 10.81
CA GLY A 51 15.31 32.15 12.12
C GLY A 51 15.05 30.64 12.11
N THR A 52 15.65 29.96 13.08
CA THR A 52 15.25 28.61 13.47
C THR A 52 13.78 28.62 13.87
N LEU A 53 12.95 27.79 13.23
CA LEU A 53 11.54 27.68 13.63
C LEU A 53 11.45 26.78 14.84
N VAL A 54 11.13 27.41 15.97
CA VAL A 54 10.87 26.73 17.22
C VAL A 54 9.38 26.42 17.29
N ARG A 55 9.02 25.14 17.18
CA ARG A 55 7.63 24.71 16.98
C ARG A 55 6.69 25.15 18.10
N TYR A 56 7.17 25.18 19.34
CA TYR A 56 6.39 25.59 20.51
C TYR A 56 6.16 27.10 20.62
N GLU A 57 6.82 27.92 19.79
CA GLU A 57 6.62 29.38 19.74
C GLU A 57 5.66 29.81 18.64
N THR A 58 5.25 28.88 17.77
CA THR A 58 4.38 29.19 16.62
C THR A 58 2.99 28.64 16.85
N ASP A 59 2.05 29.52 17.22
CA ASP A 59 0.62 29.18 17.34
C ASP A 59 -0.06 28.82 16.00
N THR A 60 0.68 28.93 14.89
CA THR A 60 0.16 28.81 13.52
C THR A 60 0.69 27.60 12.75
N LEU A 61 1.69 26.87 13.28
CA LEU A 61 2.26 25.72 12.59
C LEU A 61 1.50 24.44 12.94
N TYR A 62 0.50 24.12 12.12
CA TYR A 62 -0.32 22.94 12.29
C TYR A 62 0.21 21.71 11.54
N ASP A 63 -0.04 20.53 12.09
CA ASP A 63 0.16 19.26 11.41
C ASP A 63 -0.78 19.12 10.22
N VAL A 64 -0.23 18.74 9.07
CA VAL A 64 -1.02 18.45 7.88
C VAL A 64 -1.59 17.03 8.00
N PHE A 65 -2.74 16.94 8.68
CA PHE A 65 -3.39 15.68 9.01
C PHE A 65 -4.82 15.60 8.45
N GLU A 66 -5.16 14.45 7.87
CA GLU A 66 -6.48 14.16 7.33
C GLU A 66 -6.98 12.80 7.87
N PRO A 67 -7.91 12.80 8.84
CA PRO A 67 -8.39 11.58 9.50
C PRO A 67 -9.07 10.58 8.56
N THR A 68 -9.61 11.02 7.42
CA THR A 68 -10.29 10.13 6.47
C THR A 68 -9.35 9.04 5.94
N TYR A 69 -8.04 9.30 5.82
CA TYR A 69 -7.07 8.29 5.38
C TYR A 69 -6.89 7.13 6.39
N ILE A 70 -7.19 7.36 7.67
CA ILE A 70 -7.11 6.34 8.72
C ILE A 70 -8.49 5.96 9.26
N ARG A 71 -9.56 6.29 8.53
CA ARG A 71 -10.95 6.00 8.88
C ARG A 71 -11.18 4.55 9.35
N PRO A 72 -10.64 3.50 8.70
CA PRO A 72 -10.83 2.13 9.16
C PRO A 72 -10.31 1.86 10.57
N ALA A 73 -9.21 2.51 10.98
CA ALA A 73 -8.64 2.35 12.32
C ALA A 73 -9.45 3.15 13.36
N LEU A 74 -9.96 4.32 12.98
CA LEU A 74 -10.76 5.19 13.85
C LEU A 74 -12.20 4.68 14.07
N LEU A 75 -12.68 3.77 13.24
CA LEU A 75 -14.00 3.13 13.37
C LEU A 75 -13.98 1.81 14.16
N LEU A 76 -12.82 1.39 14.69
CA LEU A 76 -12.75 0.23 15.57
C LEU A 76 -13.33 0.57 16.96
N ASP A 77 -13.89 -0.42 17.65
CA ASP A 77 -14.39 -0.26 19.02
C ASP A 77 -13.25 0.12 19.99
N GLU A 78 -12.05 -0.41 19.75
CA GLU A 78 -10.79 -0.12 20.45
C GLU A 78 -9.96 0.93 19.67
N ASN A 79 -10.58 2.02 19.24
CA ASN A 79 -9.85 3.10 18.55
C ASN A 79 -9.09 4.00 19.54
N LEU A 80 -8.05 4.67 19.02
CA LEU A 80 -7.20 5.61 19.77
C LEU A 80 -7.41 7.06 19.30
N GLY A 81 -8.60 7.38 18.76
CA GLY A 81 -8.89 8.69 18.21
C GLY A 81 -8.79 9.81 19.24
N HIS A 82 -9.19 9.53 20.49
CA HIS A 82 -9.09 10.46 21.60
C HIS A 82 -7.65 10.83 21.96
N LEU A 83 -6.66 9.98 21.66
CA LEU A 83 -5.23 10.32 21.85
C LEU A 83 -4.70 11.27 20.77
N ILE A 84 -5.36 11.32 19.60
CA ILE A 84 -4.99 12.21 18.50
C ILE A 84 -5.64 13.59 18.70
N PHE A 85 -6.96 13.60 18.94
CA PHE A 85 -7.76 14.83 18.99
C PHE A 85 -7.95 15.40 20.39
N GLY A 86 -7.69 14.61 21.43
CA GLY A 86 -8.17 14.89 22.79
C GLY A 86 -9.63 14.49 22.97
N ASN A 87 -10.04 14.18 24.21
CA ASN A 87 -11.38 13.65 24.51
C ASN A 87 -12.51 14.57 24.01
N THR A 88 -12.42 15.87 24.29
CA THR A 88 -13.48 16.84 23.96
C THR A 88 -13.69 16.95 22.46
N VAL A 89 -12.62 17.26 21.71
CA VAL A 89 -12.68 17.41 20.24
C VAL A 89 -13.08 16.10 19.59
N TRP A 90 -12.57 14.96 20.07
CA TRP A 90 -12.95 13.65 19.56
C TRP A 90 -14.45 13.41 19.66
N SER A 91 -15.05 13.67 20.83
CA SER A 91 -16.49 13.54 21.03
C SER A 91 -17.31 14.54 20.21
N GLU A 92 -16.86 15.79 20.09
CA GLU A 92 -17.51 16.83 19.27
C GLU A 92 -17.54 16.45 17.78
N LEU A 93 -16.47 15.82 17.29
CA LEU A 93 -16.39 15.30 15.91
C LEU A 93 -17.21 14.01 15.70
N GLY A 94 -17.91 13.52 16.72
CA GLY A 94 -18.75 12.32 16.68
C GLY A 94 -17.99 11.02 16.97
N GLY A 95 -16.76 11.11 17.47
CA GLY A 95 -15.96 9.98 17.88
C GLY A 95 -16.46 9.34 19.18
N GLN A 96 -16.37 8.01 19.25
CA GLN A 96 -16.69 7.25 20.46
C GLN A 96 -15.40 6.95 21.22
N ILE A 97 -15.34 7.33 22.49
CA ILE A 97 -14.23 6.97 23.38
C ILE A 97 -14.42 5.51 23.78
N SER A 98 -13.38 4.69 23.61
CA SER A 98 -13.44 3.31 24.06
C SER A 98 -13.62 3.24 25.58
N ASN A 99 -14.51 2.37 26.05
CA ASN A 99 -14.73 2.17 27.50
C ASN A 99 -13.56 1.41 28.14
N GLU A 100 -12.81 0.65 27.35
CA GLU A 100 -11.65 -0.08 27.82
C GLU A 100 -10.43 0.84 27.84
N THR A 101 -9.72 0.87 28.97
CA THR A 101 -8.48 1.66 29.04
C THR A 101 -7.35 0.84 28.44
N ASP A 102 -6.95 1.18 27.22
CA ASP A 102 -5.81 0.57 26.55
C ASP A 102 -4.47 1.00 27.19
N ALA A 103 -3.44 0.19 26.99
CA ALA A 103 -2.11 0.42 27.57
C ALA A 103 -1.46 1.74 27.11
N LEU A 104 -1.77 2.21 25.90
CA LEU A 104 -1.22 3.46 25.39
C LEU A 104 -1.90 4.65 26.08
N THR A 105 -3.21 4.61 26.26
CA THR A 105 -3.93 5.63 27.04
C THR A 105 -3.42 5.70 28.48
N LEU A 106 -3.13 4.56 29.11
CA LEU A 106 -2.51 4.54 30.45
C LEU A 106 -1.14 5.23 30.43
N TYR A 107 -0.27 4.87 29.48
CA TYR A 107 1.03 5.48 29.33
C TYR A 107 0.94 7.01 29.17
N PHE A 108 0.10 7.50 28.25
CA PHE A 108 -0.08 8.94 28.04
C PHE A 108 -0.64 9.64 29.29
N ARG A 109 -1.48 8.95 30.08
CA ARG A 109 -1.98 9.47 31.36
C ARG A 109 -0.88 9.63 32.38
N GLU A 110 -0.08 8.58 32.56
CA GLU A 110 1.04 8.56 33.51
C GLU A 110 2.11 9.61 33.17
N GLN A 111 2.33 9.85 31.87
CA GLN A 111 3.23 10.90 31.40
C GLN A 111 2.62 12.31 31.43
N GLY A 112 1.34 12.46 31.82
CA GLY A 112 0.66 13.77 31.82
C GLY A 112 0.46 14.36 30.41
N LEU A 113 0.40 13.51 29.39
CA LEU A 113 0.33 13.90 27.97
C LEU A 113 -1.10 13.97 27.42
N LEU A 114 -2.10 13.40 28.09
CA LEU A 114 -3.48 13.31 27.57
C LEU A 114 -4.15 14.66 27.26
N ASN A 115 -3.77 15.72 27.98
CA ASN A 115 -4.35 17.05 27.82
C ASN A 115 -3.31 18.07 27.29
N GLN A 116 -2.18 17.58 26.79
CA GLN A 116 -1.19 18.48 26.21
C GLN A 116 -1.73 19.05 24.89
N PRO A 117 -1.42 20.33 24.58
CA PRO A 117 -1.72 20.89 23.28
C PRO A 117 -1.15 20.01 22.18
N THR A 118 -1.95 19.75 21.16
CA THR A 118 -1.50 19.11 19.92
C THR A 118 -1.26 20.19 18.87
N PHE A 119 -0.53 19.84 17.82
CA PHE A 119 -0.38 20.72 16.65
C PHE A 119 -1.50 20.52 15.64
N LEU A 120 -2.61 19.89 16.02
CA LEU A 120 -3.80 19.85 15.17
C LEU A 120 -4.52 21.19 15.24
N ARG A 121 -5.37 21.45 14.24
CA ARG A 121 -6.27 22.60 14.23
C ARG A 121 -7.72 22.11 14.38
N PRO A 122 -8.25 21.89 15.60
CA PRO A 122 -9.57 21.30 15.80
C PRO A 122 -10.70 21.97 15.00
N ALA A 123 -10.73 23.31 15.00
CA ALA A 123 -11.73 24.09 14.26
C ALA A 123 -11.65 23.95 12.72
N HIS A 124 -10.61 23.29 12.20
CA HIS A 124 -10.45 22.99 10.77
C HIS A 124 -11.28 21.78 10.32
N TYR A 125 -11.77 20.99 11.27
CA TYR A 125 -12.56 19.78 11.01
C TYR A 125 -14.02 20.04 11.38
N SER A 126 -14.89 20.15 10.38
CA SER A 126 -16.35 20.23 10.58
C SER A 126 -16.97 18.87 10.90
N SER A 127 -16.37 17.80 10.41
CA SER A 127 -16.72 16.40 10.66
C SER A 127 -15.44 15.57 10.77
N LEU A 128 -15.53 14.43 11.46
CA LEU A 128 -14.37 13.52 11.54
C LEU A 128 -13.98 12.99 10.15
N PHE A 129 -14.95 12.54 9.37
CA PHE A 129 -14.72 11.98 8.03
C PHE A 129 -15.37 12.83 6.96
N LEU A 130 -14.66 12.99 5.85
CA LEU A 130 -15.25 13.50 4.62
C LEU A 130 -16.21 12.47 4.04
N SER A 131 -17.24 12.95 3.35
CA SER A 131 -18.09 12.09 2.52
C SER A 131 -17.27 11.51 1.36
N ASP A 132 -17.76 10.40 0.78
CA ASP A 132 -17.08 9.75 -0.35
C ASP A 132 -17.02 10.69 -1.57
N GLU A 133 -18.00 11.58 -1.73
CA GLU A 133 -18.03 12.62 -2.78
C GLU A 133 -16.92 13.66 -2.55
N GLU A 134 -16.81 14.21 -1.34
CA GLU A 134 -15.75 15.18 -1.00
C GLU A 134 -14.35 14.56 -1.13
N PHE A 135 -14.20 13.30 -0.72
CA PHE A 135 -12.92 12.59 -0.72
C PHE A 135 -12.50 12.07 -2.10
N SER A 136 -13.45 11.82 -3.00
CA SER A 136 -13.19 11.29 -4.34
C SER A 136 -13.44 12.31 -5.46
N SER A 137 -13.75 13.56 -5.11
CA SER A 137 -14.13 14.57 -6.09
C SER A 137 -13.06 14.77 -7.17
N HIS A 138 -13.53 14.95 -8.41
CA HIS A 138 -12.64 15.33 -9.51
C HIS A 138 -12.02 16.72 -9.31
N SER A 139 -12.67 17.58 -8.52
CA SER A 139 -12.25 18.94 -8.20
C SER A 139 -11.18 19.03 -7.12
N LEU A 140 -10.68 17.90 -6.61
CA LEU A 140 -9.66 17.91 -5.58
C LEU A 140 -8.39 18.68 -6.01
N PRO A 141 -7.86 19.56 -5.16
CA PRO A 141 -6.67 20.34 -5.46
C PRO A 141 -5.44 19.44 -5.62
N HIS A 142 -4.60 19.80 -6.59
CA HIS A 142 -3.29 19.18 -6.76
C HIS A 142 -2.22 19.92 -5.97
N ARG A 143 -1.53 19.23 -5.06
CA ARG A 143 -0.33 19.75 -4.39
C ARG A 143 0.94 19.12 -4.94
N LYS A 144 2.01 19.91 -4.90
CA LYS A 144 3.35 19.49 -5.31
C LYS A 144 3.88 18.51 -4.28
N ILE A 145 4.62 17.51 -4.74
CA ILE A 145 5.28 16.55 -3.87
C ILE A 145 6.76 16.87 -3.81
N HIS A 146 7.29 16.89 -2.60
CA HIS A 146 8.68 17.13 -2.29
C HIS A 146 9.39 15.80 -2.06
N THR A 147 10.67 15.74 -2.44
CA THR A 147 11.48 14.54 -2.35
C THR A 147 12.75 14.88 -1.59
N TYR A 148 13.12 14.04 -0.64
CA TYR A 148 14.30 14.26 0.21
C TYR A 148 15.18 13.03 0.26
N ARG A 149 16.46 13.26 0.51
CA ARG A 149 17.46 12.25 0.82
C ARG A 149 17.86 12.38 2.28
N ASN A 150 17.68 11.31 3.03
CA ASN A 150 18.40 11.06 4.28
C ASN A 150 19.01 9.64 4.17
N ASP A 151 19.07 8.86 5.25
CA ASP A 151 19.36 7.41 5.21
C ASP A 151 18.45 6.64 4.24
N LYS A 152 17.23 7.15 4.05
CA LYS A 152 16.25 6.65 3.11
C LYS A 152 15.72 7.79 2.24
N GLN A 153 15.11 7.42 1.13
CA GLN A 153 14.37 8.34 0.30
C GLN A 153 13.00 8.64 0.94
N LEU A 154 12.66 9.92 1.03
CA LEU A 154 11.39 10.40 1.56
C LEU A 154 10.61 11.16 0.49
N TRP A 155 9.29 11.01 0.51
CA TRP A 155 8.35 11.78 -0.31
C TRP A 155 7.33 12.42 0.62
N SER A 156 7.11 13.72 0.48
CA SER A 156 6.20 14.49 1.35
C SER A 156 5.34 15.46 0.53
N ILE A 157 4.16 15.76 1.03
CA ILE A 157 3.29 16.83 0.49
C ILE A 157 3.63 18.21 1.06
N THR A 158 4.43 18.25 2.13
CA THR A 158 4.95 19.48 2.73
C THR A 158 6.44 19.60 2.46
N GLU A 159 6.94 20.84 2.50
CA GLU A 159 8.37 21.08 2.52
C GLU A 159 8.95 20.71 3.88
N PHE A 160 10.20 20.25 3.92
CA PHE A 160 10.90 20.03 5.17
C PHE A 160 11.11 21.37 5.90
N LEU A 161 10.79 21.36 7.19
CA LEU A 161 11.14 22.39 8.15
C LEU A 161 12.21 21.82 9.09
N SER A 162 13.36 22.48 9.15
CA SER A 162 14.32 22.25 10.22
C SER A 162 13.71 22.82 11.50
N ILE A 163 13.12 21.93 12.30
CA ILE A 163 12.53 22.27 13.60
C ILE A 163 13.58 21.90 14.64
N HIS A 164 14.16 22.90 15.31
CA HIS A 164 14.96 22.64 16.50
C HIS A 164 14.02 22.76 17.71
N GLU A 165 13.79 21.63 18.38
CA GLU A 165 13.07 21.59 19.64
C GLU A 165 14.01 21.98 20.78
N GLY A 166 14.35 23.28 20.91
CA GLY A 166 14.70 23.98 22.16
C GLY A 166 15.75 23.45 23.15
N VAL A 167 16.32 22.27 22.96
CA VAL A 167 17.13 21.54 23.94
C VAL A 167 18.21 20.83 23.16
N ASP A 168 19.48 21.13 23.42
CA ASP A 168 20.71 20.52 22.90
C ASP A 168 20.51 19.14 22.21
N VAL A 169 19.94 19.14 20.99
CA VAL A 169 19.66 17.91 20.28
C VAL A 169 21.01 17.47 19.74
N ILE A 170 21.52 16.37 20.30
CA ILE A 170 22.70 15.66 19.79
C ILE A 170 22.45 15.45 18.29
N ALA A 171 23.19 16.20 17.48
CA ALA A 171 22.96 16.42 16.04
C ALA A 171 23.33 15.19 15.19
N ASP A 172 22.88 14.00 15.56
CA ASP A 172 23.29 12.76 14.91
C ASP A 172 22.46 12.42 13.67
N SER A 173 21.31 13.05 13.45
CA SER A 173 20.56 12.91 12.19
C SER A 173 20.72 14.18 11.35
N ALA A 174 21.47 14.09 10.25
CA ALA A 174 21.55 15.16 9.27
C ALA A 174 20.15 15.52 8.74
N ASP A 175 19.91 16.82 8.54
CA ASP A 175 18.68 17.32 7.93
C ASP A 175 18.47 16.68 6.54
N PRO A 176 17.24 16.29 6.17
CA PRO A 176 16.94 15.73 4.86
C PRO A 176 17.32 16.69 3.73
N ILE A 177 18.15 16.22 2.81
CA ILE A 177 18.63 17.01 1.66
C ILE A 177 17.55 17.00 0.57
N PRO A 178 17.03 18.14 0.13
CA PRO A 178 16.01 18.18 -0.93
C PRO A 178 16.59 17.69 -2.26
N ILE A 179 15.89 16.76 -2.91
CA ILE A 179 16.20 16.30 -4.26
C ILE A 179 15.35 17.07 -5.26
N THR A 180 15.99 17.79 -6.18
CA THR A 180 15.33 18.66 -7.16
C THR A 180 15.84 18.42 -8.59
N GLY A 181 15.35 19.21 -9.55
CA GLY A 181 15.84 19.19 -10.93
C GLY A 181 15.72 17.83 -11.63
N ASP A 182 16.71 17.51 -12.44
CA ASP A 182 16.71 16.28 -13.25
C ASP A 182 16.91 15.02 -12.41
N GLU A 183 17.55 15.13 -11.25
CA GLU A 183 17.65 14.02 -10.32
C GLU A 183 16.27 13.59 -9.84
N ARG A 184 15.44 14.54 -9.36
CA ARG A 184 14.06 14.24 -8.97
C ARG A 184 13.24 13.69 -10.14
N LYS A 185 13.36 14.26 -11.34
CA LYS A 185 12.64 13.79 -12.53
C LYS A 185 12.93 12.31 -12.81
N ARG A 186 14.18 11.86 -12.65
CA ARG A 186 14.57 10.46 -12.85
C ARG A 186 13.98 9.51 -11.81
N MET A 187 13.55 10.02 -10.66
CA MET A 187 12.94 9.24 -9.57
C MET A 187 11.42 9.13 -9.68
N LEU A 188 10.79 9.89 -10.57
CA LEU A 188 9.34 9.80 -10.78
C LEU A 188 8.97 8.42 -11.33
N PHE A 189 7.87 7.88 -10.85
CA PHE A 189 7.34 6.58 -11.28
C PHE A 189 7.16 6.53 -12.80
N SER A 190 6.58 7.60 -13.37
CA SER A 190 6.40 7.73 -14.82
C SER A 190 7.72 7.72 -15.59
N TYR A 191 8.78 8.32 -15.05
CA TYR A 191 10.10 8.29 -15.67
C TYR A 191 10.67 6.88 -15.64
N ILE A 192 10.62 6.21 -14.48
CA ILE A 192 11.12 4.84 -14.31
C ILE A 192 10.42 3.90 -15.29
N VAL A 193 9.09 3.96 -15.38
CA VAL A 193 8.32 3.10 -16.27
C VAL A 193 8.62 3.35 -17.76
N LYS A 194 8.67 4.61 -18.19
CA LYS A 194 8.80 4.97 -19.62
C LYS A 194 10.23 4.95 -20.15
N ASN A 195 11.19 5.35 -19.32
CA ASN A 195 12.57 5.62 -19.76
C ASN A 195 13.55 4.58 -19.24
N THR A 196 13.11 3.63 -18.42
CA THR A 196 13.98 2.60 -17.87
C THR A 196 13.35 1.23 -17.99
N LYS A 197 14.18 0.18 -17.96
CA LYS A 197 13.73 -1.21 -17.84
C LYS A 197 13.59 -1.64 -16.37
N LYS A 198 13.61 -0.69 -15.44
CA LYS A 198 13.54 -0.95 -13.99
C LYS A 198 12.09 -1.01 -13.52
N VAL A 199 11.96 -1.54 -12.32
CA VAL A 199 10.73 -1.71 -11.55
C VAL A 199 10.69 -0.53 -10.58
N ALA A 200 9.56 0.14 -10.48
CA ALA A 200 9.42 1.40 -9.74
C ALA A 200 9.05 1.20 -8.26
N ILE A 201 8.30 0.15 -7.91
CA ILE A 201 7.80 -0.10 -6.54
C ILE A 201 8.20 -1.46 -5.98
N GLY A 202 8.77 -2.34 -6.81
CA GLY A 202 9.24 -3.66 -6.42
C GLY A 202 8.22 -4.76 -6.74
N PRO A 203 8.22 -5.88 -5.98
CA PRO A 203 7.42 -7.08 -6.30
C PRO A 203 5.94 -6.80 -6.50
N LEU A 204 5.38 -5.76 -5.88
CA LEU A 204 3.97 -5.39 -6.02
C LEU A 204 3.61 -4.91 -7.44
N GLU A 205 4.56 -4.33 -8.17
CA GLU A 205 4.40 -4.04 -9.61
C GLU A 205 4.29 -5.34 -10.43
N TYR A 206 4.85 -6.45 -9.94
CA TYR A 206 4.72 -7.78 -10.54
C TYR A 206 3.48 -8.53 -10.05
N CYS A 207 3.18 -8.46 -8.76
CA CYS A 207 2.08 -9.20 -8.13
C CYS A 207 0.70 -8.61 -8.46
N GLY A 208 0.64 -7.35 -8.89
CA GLY A 208 -0.61 -6.67 -9.25
C GLY A 208 -1.28 -7.18 -10.54
N ASN A 209 -0.61 -8.01 -11.36
CA ASN A 209 -1.18 -8.57 -12.60
C ASN A 209 -0.68 -9.98 -12.96
N SER A 210 0.06 -10.68 -12.08
CA SER A 210 0.44 -12.05 -12.36
C SER A 210 -0.70 -13.02 -12.04
N SER A 211 -1.41 -13.47 -13.06
CA SER A 211 -1.94 -14.84 -13.13
C SER A 211 -1.68 -15.39 -14.54
N PRO A 212 -1.27 -16.66 -14.67
CA PRO A 212 -1.64 -17.78 -13.80
C PRO A 212 -0.62 -18.06 -12.71
N ALA A 213 -1.14 -18.49 -11.57
CA ALA A 213 -0.41 -19.07 -10.45
C ALA A 213 0.67 -20.05 -10.95
N VAL A 214 1.82 -20.06 -10.27
CA VAL A 214 2.60 -21.29 -10.22
C VAL A 214 1.60 -22.36 -9.77
N PRO A 215 1.33 -23.37 -10.61
CA PRO A 215 0.37 -24.40 -10.24
C PRO A 215 0.78 -24.98 -8.88
N CYS A 216 -0.14 -24.94 -7.90
CA CYS A 216 0.09 -25.65 -6.66
C CYS A 216 0.34 -27.12 -7.01
N TYR A 217 1.49 -27.66 -6.61
CA TYR A 217 1.83 -29.04 -6.90
C TYR A 217 0.77 -29.97 -6.31
N GLY A 218 0.17 -30.78 -7.16
CA GLY A 218 -0.92 -31.68 -6.75
C GLY A 218 -2.30 -31.04 -6.72
N ASP A 219 -2.48 -29.79 -7.18
CA ASP A 219 -3.82 -29.20 -7.34
C ASP A 219 -4.61 -29.96 -8.42
N PRO A 220 -5.67 -30.71 -8.04
CA PRO A 220 -6.46 -31.47 -9.00
C PRO A 220 -7.29 -30.56 -9.93
N THR A 221 -7.42 -29.27 -9.61
CA THR A 221 -8.19 -28.29 -10.40
C THR A 221 -7.38 -27.62 -11.50
N LEU A 222 -6.06 -27.87 -11.56
CA LEU A 222 -5.21 -27.32 -12.60
C LEU A 222 -5.71 -27.74 -14.00
N SER A 223 -5.52 -26.93 -15.04
CA SER A 223 -5.81 -27.39 -16.41
C SER A 223 -4.79 -28.45 -16.87
N GLU A 224 -5.16 -29.31 -17.81
CA GLU A 224 -4.20 -30.26 -18.43
C GLU A 224 -3.02 -29.53 -19.09
N HIS A 225 -3.33 -28.41 -19.77
CA HIS A 225 -2.33 -27.57 -20.42
C HIS A 225 -1.21 -27.10 -19.46
N TYR A 226 -1.55 -26.65 -18.25
CA TYR A 226 -0.56 -26.19 -17.28
C TYR A 226 0.23 -27.35 -16.64
N ALA A 227 -0.42 -28.50 -16.42
CA ALA A 227 0.25 -29.70 -15.90
C ALA A 227 1.29 -30.23 -16.89
N GLU A 228 0.94 -30.31 -18.18
CA GLU A 228 1.86 -30.72 -19.25
C GLU A 228 3.05 -29.78 -19.32
N ARG A 229 2.81 -28.48 -19.32
CA ARG A 229 3.88 -27.50 -19.47
C ARG A 229 4.86 -27.52 -18.29
N ASP A 230 4.37 -27.67 -17.06
CA ASP A 230 5.24 -27.77 -15.86
C ASP A 230 6.11 -29.03 -15.92
N LEU A 231 5.51 -30.18 -16.18
CA LEU A 231 6.23 -31.44 -16.32
C LEU A 231 7.26 -31.39 -17.46
N LYS A 232 6.88 -30.79 -18.60
CA LYS A 232 7.78 -30.58 -19.73
C LYS A 232 8.98 -29.73 -19.35
N THR A 233 8.76 -28.66 -18.57
CA THR A 233 9.83 -27.76 -18.11
C THR A 233 10.81 -28.47 -17.18
N ARG A 234 10.33 -29.38 -16.32
CA ARG A 234 11.15 -30.17 -15.39
C ARG A 234 11.98 -31.26 -16.06
N LEU A 235 11.42 -31.87 -17.11
CA LEU A 235 12.07 -32.94 -17.85
C LEU A 235 13.05 -32.42 -18.90
N MET A 236 12.95 -31.13 -19.26
CA MET A 236 13.89 -30.50 -20.15
C MET A 236 15.23 -30.22 -19.46
N PRO A 237 16.37 -30.60 -20.08
CA PRO A 237 17.68 -30.20 -19.57
C PRO A 237 17.83 -28.67 -19.61
N ALA A 238 18.60 -28.12 -18.67
CA ALA A 238 18.84 -26.69 -18.59
C ALA A 238 19.44 -26.18 -19.93
N SER A 239 18.75 -25.25 -20.57
CA SER A 239 19.21 -24.65 -21.83
C SER A 239 20.28 -23.60 -21.55
N VAL A 240 21.37 -23.65 -22.33
CA VAL A 240 22.36 -22.59 -22.38
C VAL A 240 21.74 -21.35 -23.03
N LYS A 241 21.91 -20.19 -22.38
CA LYS A 241 21.30 -18.93 -22.79
C LYS A 241 21.67 -18.60 -24.24
N GLY A 242 20.66 -18.44 -25.11
CA GLY A 242 20.83 -18.10 -26.52
C GLY A 242 20.81 -19.29 -27.50
N GLN A 243 20.74 -20.53 -27.02
CA GLN A 243 20.54 -21.71 -27.88
C GLN A 243 19.06 -22.11 -27.94
N ARG A 244 18.65 -22.64 -29.10
CA ARG A 244 17.33 -23.23 -29.27
C ARG A 244 17.19 -24.40 -28.30
N ARG A 245 16.07 -24.49 -27.57
CA ARG A 245 15.84 -25.59 -26.62
C ARG A 245 15.90 -26.93 -27.39
N PRO A 246 16.68 -27.91 -26.91
CA PRO A 246 16.71 -29.23 -27.53
C PRO A 246 15.34 -29.90 -27.39
N GLU A 247 14.98 -30.74 -28.36
CA GLU A 247 13.80 -31.60 -28.24
C GLU A 247 13.96 -32.57 -27.06
N LEU A 248 12.85 -33.01 -26.48
CA LEU A 248 12.89 -34.01 -25.41
C LEU A 248 13.43 -35.32 -25.98
N SER A 249 14.28 -36.00 -25.21
CA SER A 249 14.63 -37.38 -25.55
C SER A 249 13.39 -38.27 -25.50
N GLU A 250 13.43 -39.39 -26.19
CA GLU A 250 12.35 -40.39 -26.18
C GLU A 250 12.02 -40.82 -24.74
N ALA A 251 13.05 -41.14 -23.94
CA ALA A 251 12.89 -41.46 -22.52
C ALA A 251 12.27 -40.33 -21.67
N ALA A 252 12.55 -39.06 -21.99
CA ALA A 252 11.94 -37.92 -21.31
C ALA A 252 10.48 -37.71 -21.75
N THR A 253 10.16 -38.06 -23.00
CA THR A 253 8.79 -38.01 -23.54
C THR A 253 7.93 -39.11 -22.92
N ASP A 254 8.45 -40.32 -22.77
CA ASP A 254 7.76 -41.43 -22.09
C ASP A 254 7.50 -41.09 -20.61
N LYS A 255 8.50 -40.49 -19.94
CA LYS A 255 8.35 -40.03 -18.56
C LYS A 255 7.30 -38.92 -18.44
N LEU A 256 7.25 -37.99 -19.39
CA LEU A 256 6.23 -36.93 -19.46
C LEU A 256 4.82 -37.53 -19.59
N GLN A 257 4.63 -38.46 -20.52
CA GLN A 257 3.34 -39.12 -20.74
C GLN A 257 2.90 -39.94 -19.51
N SER A 258 3.82 -40.66 -18.87
CA SER A 258 3.55 -41.42 -17.65
C SER A 258 3.10 -40.50 -16.50
N GLN A 259 3.79 -39.37 -16.29
CA GLN A 259 3.42 -38.41 -15.24
C GLN A 259 2.09 -37.70 -15.55
N LEU A 260 1.81 -37.39 -16.82
CA LEU A 260 0.52 -36.83 -17.22
C LEU A 260 -0.64 -37.81 -16.98
N ALA A 261 -0.43 -39.09 -17.29
CA ALA A 261 -1.42 -40.13 -17.01
C ALA A 261 -1.69 -40.27 -15.50
N GLN A 262 -0.65 -40.16 -14.65
CA GLN A 262 -0.82 -40.16 -13.19
C GLN A 262 -1.63 -38.96 -12.70
N VAL A 263 -1.37 -37.76 -13.21
CA VAL A 263 -2.12 -36.54 -12.87
C VAL A 263 -3.58 -36.64 -13.35
N ALA A 264 -3.82 -37.19 -14.55
CA ALA A 264 -5.18 -37.42 -15.04
C ALA A 264 -5.94 -38.45 -14.18
N ALA A 265 -5.26 -39.50 -13.71
CA ALA A 265 -5.83 -40.51 -12.84
C ALA A 265 -6.16 -39.96 -11.44
N SER A 266 -5.30 -39.12 -10.85
CA SER A 266 -5.57 -38.49 -9.56
C SER A 266 -6.76 -37.54 -9.62
N ARG A 267 -6.94 -36.82 -10.74
CA ARG A 267 -8.14 -35.97 -10.97
C ARG A 267 -9.44 -36.76 -11.02
N LYS A 268 -9.41 -37.94 -11.64
CA LYS A 268 -10.59 -38.83 -11.67
C LYS A 268 -10.98 -39.28 -10.27
N ARG A 269 -10.03 -39.57 -9.37
CA ARG A 269 -10.32 -39.96 -7.98
C ARG A 269 -11.00 -38.85 -7.19
N VAL A 270 -10.47 -37.63 -7.22
CA VAL A 270 -11.05 -36.47 -6.49
C VAL A 270 -12.50 -36.22 -6.92
N ARG A 271 -12.81 -36.29 -8.22
CA ARG A 271 -14.18 -36.10 -8.72
C ARG A 271 -15.17 -37.20 -8.34
N VAL A 272 -14.70 -38.39 -8.00
CA VAL A 272 -15.56 -39.51 -7.56
C VAL A 272 -15.84 -39.37 -6.07
N GLU A 273 -14.83 -39.07 -5.26
CA GLU A 273 -14.98 -38.86 -3.81
C GLU A 273 -15.87 -37.64 -3.50
N ASP A 274 -15.79 -36.56 -4.28
CA ASP A 274 -16.65 -35.39 -4.12
C ASP A 274 -18.13 -35.66 -4.47
N LYS A 275 -18.42 -36.71 -5.26
CA LYS A 275 -19.80 -37.11 -5.59
C LYS A 275 -20.41 -38.09 -4.59
N GLU A 276 -19.59 -38.92 -3.95
CA GLU A 276 -20.06 -39.89 -2.95
C GLU A 276 -20.23 -39.25 -1.56
N ASN A 277 -19.61 -38.10 -1.31
CA ASN A 277 -19.64 -37.45 0.01
C ASN A 277 -20.66 -36.30 0.14
N THR A 278 -21.49 -36.04 -0.88
CA THR A 278 -22.51 -34.98 -0.84
C THR A 278 -23.85 -35.41 -0.24
N ASP A 279 -24.06 -36.69 0.07
CA ASP A 279 -25.34 -37.19 0.59
C ASP A 279 -25.45 -37.22 2.12
N GLY A 280 -24.46 -36.70 2.87
CA GLY A 280 -24.50 -36.76 4.34
C GLY A 280 -23.80 -35.65 5.14
N VAL A 281 -23.19 -34.65 4.50
CA VAL A 281 -22.41 -33.63 5.23
C VAL A 281 -23.29 -32.45 5.62
N VAL A 282 -23.65 -32.41 6.91
CA VAL A 282 -24.18 -31.21 7.59
C VAL A 282 -23.23 -30.03 7.31
N PRO A 283 -23.72 -28.86 6.87
CA PRO A 283 -22.87 -27.75 6.43
C PRO A 283 -21.99 -27.26 7.59
N GLY A 284 -20.73 -27.70 7.59
CA GLY A 284 -19.72 -27.21 8.50
C GLY A 284 -19.48 -25.72 8.24
N LYS A 285 -19.43 -24.93 9.32
CA LYS A 285 -19.16 -23.48 9.26
C LYS A 285 -17.87 -23.23 8.47
N VAL A 286 -18.03 -22.79 7.22
CA VAL A 286 -16.91 -22.38 6.36
C VAL A 286 -16.15 -21.29 7.10
N LYS A 287 -14.88 -21.55 7.46
CA LYS A 287 -14.01 -20.54 8.04
C LYS A 287 -13.86 -19.42 7.02
N LYS A 288 -14.48 -18.26 7.30
CA LYS A 288 -14.37 -17.06 6.47
C LYS A 288 -12.89 -16.72 6.31
N ARG A 289 -12.39 -16.86 5.08
CA ARG A 289 -11.04 -16.48 4.71
C ARG A 289 -10.91 -14.97 4.92
N ARG A 290 -9.99 -14.53 5.79
CA ARG A 290 -9.71 -13.10 5.98
C ARG A 290 -9.11 -12.55 4.69
N LEU A 291 -9.90 -11.76 3.97
CA LEU A 291 -9.44 -10.98 2.82
C LEU A 291 -8.62 -9.79 3.32
N SER A 292 -7.54 -9.45 2.61
CA SER A 292 -6.79 -8.21 2.85
C SER A 292 -7.67 -6.98 2.57
N ALA A 293 -7.28 -5.81 3.11
CA ALA A 293 -8.00 -4.55 2.89
C ALA A 293 -8.19 -4.27 1.39
N ASP A 294 -7.14 -4.49 0.59
CA ASP A 294 -7.17 -4.29 -0.86
C ASP A 294 -8.03 -5.32 -1.60
N GLN A 295 -8.07 -6.57 -1.13
CA GLN A 295 -8.97 -7.59 -1.69
C GLN A 295 -10.45 -7.25 -1.45
N ARG A 296 -10.77 -6.66 -0.28
CA ARG A 296 -12.13 -6.17 -0.03
C ARG A 296 -12.47 -5.00 -0.95
N LEU A 297 -11.53 -4.08 -1.17
CA LEU A 297 -11.71 -2.92 -2.04
C LEU A 297 -11.87 -3.30 -3.51
N ALA A 298 -11.13 -4.32 -3.98
CA ALA A 298 -11.26 -4.82 -5.35
C ALA A 298 -12.62 -5.52 -5.59
N LEU A 299 -13.14 -6.25 -4.59
CA LEU A 299 -14.42 -6.93 -4.69
C LEU A 299 -15.63 -5.99 -4.59
N SER A 300 -15.49 -4.83 -3.93
CA SER A 300 -16.57 -3.83 -3.84
C SER A 300 -16.78 -3.05 -5.14
N ILE A 301 -15.85 -3.11 -6.10
CA ILE A 301 -15.97 -2.44 -7.40
C ILE A 301 -16.68 -3.33 -8.45
N GLN A 302 -16.80 -4.63 -8.18
CA GLN A 302 -17.41 -5.60 -9.11
C GLN A 302 -18.91 -5.85 -8.85
N ASN A 303 -19.48 -5.25 -7.80
CA ASN A 303 -20.91 -5.25 -7.50
C ASN A 303 -21.43 -3.81 -7.52
#